data_AF-A0AAW8V9Z9-F1
#
_entry.id   AF-A0AAW8V9Z9-F1
#
_cell.length_a   1.000
_cell.length_b   1.000
_cell.length_c   1.000
_cell.angle_alpha   90.00
_cell.angle_beta   90.00
_cell.angle_gamma   90.00
#
_symmetry.space_group_name_H-M   'P 1'
#
loop_
_entity.id
_entity.type
_entity.pdbx_description
1 polymer ?
#
loop_
_entity_poly.entity_id
_entity_poly.type
_entity_poly.pdbx_seq_one_letter_code
_entity_poly.pdbx_strand_id
1 'polypeptide(L)' 'MTYQKLTENTKKAISKNAARYTSQNYVQKNIKLKPEIAEKLDNLCKENGLSCAAMIEKMIENQK' A
#
# COMPACT_ATOMS: atom_id res chain seq x y z
N MET A 1 19.67 29.13 3.42
CA MET A 1 19.62 27.82 2.74
C MET A 1 18.90 28.01 1.42
N THR A 2 19.62 28.12 0.31
CA THR A 2 19.02 28.35 -1.00
C THR A 2 18.61 27.02 -1.60
N TYR A 3 17.32 26.73 -1.65
CA TYR A 3 16.81 25.49 -2.25
C TYR A 3 16.98 25.55 -3.77
N GLN A 4 17.92 24.75 -4.29
CA GLN A 4 18.15 24.64 -5.72
C GLN A 4 17.09 23.69 -6.30
N LYS A 5 16.22 24.22 -7.19
CA LYS A 5 15.16 23.41 -7.82
C LYS A 5 15.82 22.34 -8.69
N LEU A 6 15.42 21.08 -8.47
CA LEU A 6 15.82 19.94 -9.30
C LEU A 6 15.50 20.22 -10.77
N THR A 7 16.50 20.02 -11.63
CA THR A 7 16.34 20.05 -13.08
C THR A 7 15.32 18.99 -13.53
N GLU A 8 14.58 19.28 -14.61
CA GLU A 8 13.50 18.41 -15.09
C GLU A 8 13.97 16.99 -15.41
N ASN A 9 15.20 16.83 -15.89
CA ASN A 9 15.80 15.52 -16.15
C ASN A 9 15.97 14.69 -14.87
N THR A 10 16.40 15.32 -13.78
CA THR A 10 16.58 14.65 -12.49
C THR A 10 15.23 14.24 -11.90
N LYS A 11 14.19 15.09 -12.04
CA LYS A 11 12.82 14.74 -11.65
C LYS A 11 12.29 13.53 -12.42
N LYS A 12 12.49 13.47 -13.73
CA LYS A 12 12.09 12.33 -14.57
C LYS A 12 12.80 11.04 -14.18
N ALA A 13 14.12 11.11 -13.92
CA ALA A 13 14.90 9.95 -13.48
C ALA A 13 14.41 9.41 -12.13
N ILE A 14 14.14 10.29 -11.16
CA ILE A 14 13.59 9.91 -9.85
C ILE A 14 12.20 9.27 -10.02
N SER A 15 11.33 9.89 -10.81
CA SER A 15 9.99 9.35 -11.07
C SER A 15 10.04 7.95 -11.71
N LYS A 16 10.91 7.73 -12.69
CA LYS A 16 11.09 6.43 -13.34
C LYS A 16 11.65 5.36 -12.38
N ASN A 17 12.60 5.74 -11.52
CA ASN A 17 13.14 4.84 -10.51
C ASN A 17 12.10 4.49 -9.43
N ALA A 18 11.31 5.46 -8.99
CA ALA A 18 10.21 5.23 -8.05
C ALA A 18 9.17 4.26 -8.64
N ALA A 19 8.75 4.47 -9.89
CA ALA A 19 7.82 3.58 -10.58
C ALA A 19 8.38 2.15 -10.71
N ARG A 20 9.67 2.01 -11.03
CA ARG A 20 10.33 0.69 -11.12
C ARG A 20 10.39 -0.01 -9.77
N TYR A 21 10.68 0.73 -8.70
CA TYR A 21 10.69 0.18 -7.34
C TYR A 21 9.30 -0.30 -6.92
N THR A 22 8.25 0.50 -7.17
CA THR A 22 6.88 0.11 -6.85
C THR A 22 6.46 -1.15 -7.60
N SER A 23 6.72 -1.21 -8.91
CA SER A 23 6.37 -2.37 -9.75
C SER A 23 7.09 -3.67 -9.36
N GLN A 24 8.30 -3.59 -8.79
CA GLN A 24 9.08 -4.76 -8.42
C GLN A 24 8.78 -5.27 -7.01
N ASN A 25 8.44 -4.38 -6.09
CA ASN A 25 8.29 -4.71 -4.66
C ASN A 25 6.83 -4.82 -4.21
N TYR A 26 5.88 -4.27 -4.97
CA TYR A 26 4.48 -4.27 -4.58
C TYR A 26 3.62 -4.92 -5.67
N VAL A 27 2.76 -5.84 -5.25
CA VAL A 27 1.75 -6.45 -6.11
C VAL A 27 0.39 -5.99 -5.64
N GLN A 28 -0.28 -5.17 -6.45
CA GLN A 28 -1.65 -4.78 -6.18
C GLN A 28 -2.59 -5.91 -6.58
N LYS A 29 -3.26 -6.51 -5.59
CA LYS A 29 -4.36 -7.46 -5.84
C LYS A 29 -5.68 -6.80 -5.50
N ASN A 30 -6.62 -6.86 -6.44
CA ASN A 30 -7.98 -6.43 -6.19
C ASN A 30 -8.78 -7.63 -5.67
N ILE A 31 -9.32 -7.52 -4.46
CA ILE A 31 -10.09 -8.59 -3.81
C ILE A 31 -11.54 -8.12 -3.75
N LYS A 32 -12.44 -8.90 -4.35
CA LYS A 32 -13.88 -8.70 -4.22
C LYS A 32 -14.37 -9.55 -3.05
N LEU A 33 -14.81 -8.90 -1.99
CA LEU A 33 -15.37 -9.56 -0.81
C LEU A 33 -16.90 -9.49 -0.84
N LYS A 34 -17.55 -10.49 -0.22
CA LYS A 34 -18.99 -10.40 0.06
C LYS A 34 -19.24 -9.28 1.08
N PRO A 35 -20.36 -8.55 0.97
CA PRO A 35 -20.65 -7.41 1.87
C PRO A 35 -20.62 -7.81 3.35
N GLU A 36 -21.14 -9.00 3.68
CA GLU A 36 -21.15 -9.52 5.05
C GLU A 36 -19.75 -9.70 5.66
N ILE A 37 -18.75 -10.05 4.83
CA ILE A 37 -17.37 -10.23 5.28
C ILE A 37 -16.64 -8.89 5.29
N ALA A 38 -16.99 -7.97 4.39
CA ALA A 38 -16.43 -6.63 4.37
C ALA A 38 -16.80 -5.86 5.66
N GLU A 39 -18.04 -5.95 6.11
CA GLU A 39 -18.46 -5.33 7.38
C GLU A 39 -17.75 -5.95 8.59
N LYS A 40 -17.58 -7.27 8.62
CA LYS A 40 -16.81 -7.95 9.68
C LYS A 40 -15.35 -7.49 9.70
N LEU A 41 -14.73 -7.35 8.52
CA LEU A 41 -13.36 -6.90 8.41
C LEU A 41 -13.19 -5.43 8.80
N ASP A 42 -14.15 -4.58 8.46
CA ASP A 42 -14.16 -3.16 8.85
C ASP A 42 -14.30 -2.99 10.36
N ASN A 43 -15.17 -3.78 10.99
CA ASN A 43 -15.31 -3.82 12.45
C ASN A 43 -14.02 -4.31 13.13
N LEU A 44 -13.43 -5.40 12.62
CA LEU A 44 -12.14 -5.90 13.12
C LEU A 44 -11.01 -4.87 12.96
N CYS A 45 -10.98 -4.13 11.85
CA CYS A 45 -10.01 -3.06 11.63
C CYS A 45 -10.19 -1.93 12.65
N LYS A 46 -11.43 -1.53 12.95
CA LYS A 46 -11.75 -0.53 13.97
C LYS A 46 -11.36 -0.99 15.37
N GLU A 47 -11.65 -2.24 15.73
CA GLU A 47 -11.30 -2.81 17.04
C GLU A 47 -9.79 -2.89 17.26
N ASN A 48 -9.03 -3.24 16.22
CA ASN A 48 -7.58 -3.35 16.33
C ASN A 48 -6.83 -2.03 16.03
N GLY A 49 -7.54 -0.97 15.62
CA GLY A 49 -6.93 0.29 15.20
C GLY A 49 -5.97 0.14 14.02
N LEU A 50 -6.17 -0.87 13.18
CA LEU A 50 -5.31 -1.20 12.04
C LEU A 50 -6.00 -0.83 10.73
N SER A 51 -5.20 -0.48 9.72
CA SER A 51 -5.72 -0.33 8.36
C SER A 51 -6.13 -1.69 7.79
N CYS A 52 -7.12 -1.72 6.88
CA CYS A 52 -7.49 -2.94 6.16
C CYS A 52 -6.29 -3.66 5.55
N ALA A 53 -5.33 -2.92 5.00
CA ALA A 53 -4.10 -3.48 4.44
C ALA A 53 -3.28 -4.20 5.51
N ALA A 54 -3.00 -3.54 6.64
CA ALA A 54 -2.23 -4.13 7.74
C ALA A 54 -2.95 -5.32 8.40
N MET A 55 -4.28 -5.28 8.47
CA MET A 55 -5.07 -6.42 8.94
C MET A 55 -4.99 -7.60 7.98
N ILE A 56 -5.07 -7.37 6.66
CA ILE A 56 -4.91 -8.42 5.65
C ILE A 56 -3.50 -9.02 5.72
N GLU A 57 -2.46 -8.20 5.88
CA GLU A 57 -1.07 -8.67 6.07
C GLU A 57 -0.97 -9.61 7.28
N LYS A 58 -1.45 -9.19 8.46
CA LYS A 58 -1.46 -10.03 9.65
C LYS A 58 -2.27 -11.32 9.48
N MET A 59 -3.42 -11.25 8.81
CA MET A 59 -4.24 -12.43 8.55
C MET A 59 -3.53 -13.42 7.63
N ILE A 60 -2.77 -12.95 6.64
CA ILE A 60 -1.98 -13.81 5.74
C ILE A 60 -0.78 -14.42 6.49
N GLU A 61 -0.10 -13.65 7.35
CA GLU A 61 1.01 -14.15 8.16
C GLU A 61 0.58 -15.21 9.18
N ASN A 62 -0.60 -15.07 9.79
CA ASN A 62 -1.16 -16.02 10.75
C ASN A 62 -1.71 -17.32 10.12
N GLN A 63 -1.78 -17.44 8.79
CA GLN A 63 -2.22 -18.66 8.09
C GLN A 63 -1.07 -19.64 7.78
N LYS A 64 0.13 -19.34 8.29
CA LYS A 64 1.35 -20.13 8.10
C LYS A 64 1.54 -21.14 9.22
#